data_AF-A0A060CD07-F1
#
_entry.id   AF-A0A060CD07-F1
#
_cell.length_a   1.000
_cell.length_b   1.000
_cell.length_c   1.000
_cell.angle_alpha   90.00
_cell.angle_beta   90.00
_cell.angle_gamma   90.00
#
_symmetry.space_group_name_H-M   'P 1'
#
loop_
_entity.id
_entity.type
_entity.pdbx_description
1 polymer ?
#
loop_
_entity_poly.entity_id
_entity_poly.type
_entity_poly.pdbx_seq_one_letter_code
_entity_poly.pdbx_strand_id
1 'polypeptide(L)'
;AYRLDPGSDRWVPLLDHVGWDDWNHSGVLSIATDPVETDRVYAMVGSYTNSWDPGSGAVLRSSDRGETWEATDLPFQVGGNMPGRGMGERLAVDPNDHDVLYMGTEGGHGLWRSTDAGVTWAEVESFPIPGNYVQDPSDPNDYLTSNQGVLWTVFDPAS
;
A
#
# COMPACT_ATOMS: atom_id res chain seq x y z
N ALA A 1 -2.26 10.09 5.34
CA ALA A 1 -1.70 10.73 4.13
C ALA A 1 -2.13 12.19 4.06
N TYR A 2 -1.38 13.03 3.34
CA TYR A 2 -1.68 14.45 3.14
C TYR A 2 -1.46 14.85 1.67
N ARG A 3 -2.23 15.83 1.20
CA ARG A 3 -2.03 16.48 -0.12
C ARG A 3 -1.64 17.94 0.08
N LEU A 4 -0.67 18.43 -0.68
CA LEU A 4 -0.32 19.86 -0.67
C LEU A 4 -1.38 20.65 -1.46
N ASP A 5 -1.97 21.66 -0.84
CA ASP A 5 -2.77 22.68 -1.52
C ASP A 5 -1.86 23.88 -1.88
N PRO A 6 -1.52 24.08 -3.16
CA PRO A 6 -0.64 25.16 -3.58
C PRO A 6 -1.28 26.55 -3.45
N GLY A 7 -2.62 26.64 -3.37
CA GLY A 7 -3.32 27.92 -3.20
C GLY A 7 -3.18 28.49 -1.78
N SER A 8 -3.04 27.62 -0.78
CA SER A 8 -2.93 28.01 0.62
C SER A 8 -1.57 27.68 1.27
N ASP A 9 -0.69 26.96 0.56
CA ASP A 9 0.58 26.42 1.08
C ASP A 9 0.39 25.57 2.35
N ARG A 10 -0.63 24.71 2.32
CA ARG A 10 -1.01 23.85 3.45
C ARG A 10 -1.18 22.40 3.02
N TRP A 11 -0.88 21.52 3.97
CA TRP A 11 -1.19 20.10 3.85
C TRP A 11 -2.64 19.85 4.27
N VAL A 12 -3.41 19.24 3.37
CA VAL A 12 -4.79 18.80 3.60
C VAL A 12 -4.76 17.34 4.03
N PRO A 13 -5.31 16.97 5.21
CA PRO A 13 -5.42 15.58 5.62
C PRO A 13 -6.40 14.83 4.72
N LEU A 14 -6.03 13.62 4.29
CA LEU A 14 -6.86 12.83 3.37
C LEU A 14 -7.61 11.67 4.04
N LEU A 15 -7.22 11.30 5.27
CA LEU A 15 -7.68 10.08 5.94
C LEU A 15 -8.40 10.36 7.27
N ASP A 16 -8.94 11.58 7.46
CA ASP A 16 -9.69 11.93 8.68
C ASP A 16 -11.03 11.16 8.82
N HIS A 17 -11.44 10.44 7.78
CA HIS A 17 -12.59 9.54 7.82
C HIS A 17 -12.30 8.21 8.52
N VAL A 18 -11.03 7.82 8.66
CA VAL A 18 -10.61 6.59 9.34
C VAL A 18 -10.98 6.70 10.82
N GLY A 19 -11.75 5.73 11.30
CA GLY A 19 -12.36 5.72 12.62
C GLY A 19 -11.81 4.62 13.53
N TRP A 20 -12.61 4.27 14.54
CA TRP A 20 -12.26 3.24 15.52
C TRP A 20 -12.30 1.82 14.93
N ASP A 21 -13.20 1.56 13.99
CA ASP A 21 -13.44 0.21 13.46
C ASP A 21 -12.38 -0.19 12.41
N ASP A 22 -11.75 0.78 11.77
CA ASP A 22 -10.74 0.64 10.72
C ASP A 22 -9.46 1.41 11.06
N TRP A 23 -9.19 1.62 12.35
CA TRP A 23 -8.11 2.46 12.86
C TRP A 23 -6.73 2.11 12.28
N ASN A 24 -6.51 0.83 11.94
CA ASN A 24 -5.25 0.34 11.37
C ASN A 24 -4.99 0.95 9.98
N HIS A 25 -6.02 1.41 9.26
CA HIS A 25 -5.90 2.12 7.97
C HIS A 25 -5.27 3.52 8.07
N SER A 26 -5.04 4.03 9.29
CA SER A 26 -4.28 5.27 9.49
C SER A 26 -2.79 5.13 9.10
N GLY A 27 -2.25 3.91 9.15
CA GLY A 27 -0.91 3.58 8.67
C GLY A 27 -0.91 3.48 7.14
N VAL A 28 -0.11 4.30 6.47
CA VAL A 28 0.05 4.28 5.01
C VAL A 28 1.43 3.73 4.67
N LEU A 29 1.48 2.53 4.08
CA LEU A 29 2.74 1.88 3.71
C LEU A 29 3.25 2.34 2.34
N SER A 30 2.34 2.68 1.42
CA SER A 30 2.70 3.15 0.08
C SER A 30 1.60 4.03 -0.50
N ILE A 31 1.98 4.97 -1.36
CA ILE A 31 1.08 5.85 -2.11
C ILE A 31 1.47 5.83 -3.59
N ALA A 32 0.47 5.81 -4.47
CA ALA A 32 0.69 5.90 -5.91
C ALA A 32 -0.28 6.89 -6.55
N THR A 33 0.22 7.69 -7.49
CA THR A 33 -0.58 8.57 -8.34
C THR A 33 -0.66 7.97 -9.74
N ASP A 34 -1.81 8.12 -10.38
CA ASP A 34 -1.97 7.74 -11.79
C ASP A 34 -1.37 8.85 -12.70
N PRO A 35 -0.39 8.52 -13.56
CA PRO A 35 0.23 9.50 -14.45
C PRO A 35 -0.64 9.89 -15.66
N VAL A 36 -1.71 9.14 -15.93
CA VAL A 36 -2.64 9.35 -17.06
C VAL A 36 -3.91 10.05 -16.56
N GLU A 37 -4.57 9.49 -15.55
CA GLU A 37 -5.76 10.07 -14.91
C GLU A 37 -5.38 10.73 -13.57
N THR A 38 -4.93 11.98 -13.66
CA THR A 38 -4.26 12.67 -12.54
C THR A 38 -5.12 12.95 -11.31
N ASP A 39 -6.43 12.73 -11.39
CA ASP A 39 -7.32 12.80 -10.22
C ASP A 39 -7.30 11.49 -9.40
N ARG A 40 -6.76 10.39 -9.94
CA ARG A 40 -6.63 9.13 -9.23
C ARG A 40 -5.42 9.08 -8.32
N VAL A 41 -5.65 8.64 -7.09
CA VAL A 41 -4.60 8.37 -6.09
C VAL A 41 -4.97 7.11 -5.30
N TYR A 42 -3.95 6.35 -4.95
CA TYR A 42 -4.05 5.08 -4.26
C TYR A 42 -3.22 5.10 -2.98
N ALA A 43 -3.71 4.48 -1.91
CA ALA A 43 -2.96 4.29 -0.68
C ALA A 43 -3.06 2.83 -0.22
N MET A 44 -1.91 2.18 -0.04
CA MET A 44 -1.83 0.88 0.62
C MET A 44 -1.78 1.11 2.13
N VAL A 45 -2.80 0.65 2.85
CA VAL A 45 -3.02 0.99 4.26
C VAL A 45 -3.09 -0.22 5.18
N GLY A 46 -2.69 0.01 6.42
CA GLY A 46 -2.54 -0.96 7.52
C GLY A 46 -1.40 -0.52 8.41
N SER A 47 -1.48 -0.78 9.73
CA SER A 47 -0.50 -0.26 10.69
C SER A 47 0.49 -1.33 11.15
N TYR A 48 0.00 -2.49 11.55
CA TYR A 48 0.82 -3.52 12.18
C TYR A 48 0.59 -4.88 11.55
N THR A 49 1.65 -5.70 11.51
CA THR A 49 1.55 -7.13 11.18
C THR A 49 1.83 -8.00 12.40
N ASN A 50 1.69 -7.42 13.61
CA ASN A 50 1.80 -8.12 14.86
C ASN A 50 0.57 -9.02 15.08
N SER A 51 0.71 -10.08 15.88
CA SER A 51 -0.38 -11.02 16.16
C SER A 51 -1.56 -10.41 16.94
N TRP A 52 -1.34 -9.28 17.62
CA TRP A 52 -2.38 -8.58 18.38
C TRP A 52 -3.27 -7.67 17.53
N ASP A 53 -2.83 -7.27 16.34
CA ASP A 53 -3.63 -6.49 15.40
C ASP A 53 -4.50 -7.45 14.57
N PRO A 54 -5.82 -7.51 14.75
CA PRO A 54 -6.66 -8.42 14.00
C PRO A 54 -6.96 -7.92 12.58
N GLY A 55 -6.62 -6.67 12.26
CA GLY A 55 -7.03 -5.99 11.04
C GLY A 55 -6.15 -6.38 9.85
N SER A 56 -6.78 -6.81 8.75
CA SER A 56 -6.10 -6.86 7.46
C SER A 56 -5.85 -5.45 6.92
N GLY A 57 -4.92 -5.32 5.98
CA GLY A 57 -4.74 -4.07 5.26
C GLY A 57 -5.76 -3.90 4.14
N ALA A 58 -5.70 -2.75 3.48
CA ALA A 58 -6.53 -2.43 2.33
C ALA A 58 -5.76 -1.60 1.30
N VAL A 59 -6.27 -1.56 0.07
CA VAL A 59 -5.94 -0.51 -0.90
C VAL A 59 -7.10 0.47 -0.94
N LEU A 60 -6.84 1.71 -0.53
CA LEU A 60 -7.77 2.83 -0.70
C LEU A 60 -7.57 3.42 -2.10
N ARG A 61 -8.68 3.70 -2.79
CA ARG A 61 -8.74 4.21 -4.16
C ARG A 61 -9.56 5.48 -4.18
N SER A 62 -9.01 6.56 -4.71
CA SER A 62 -9.73 7.82 -4.90
C SER A 62 -9.67 8.22 -6.36
N SER A 63 -10.74 8.86 -6.84
CA SER A 63 -10.82 9.47 -8.17
C SER A 63 -11.00 11.00 -8.11
N ASP A 64 -10.78 11.59 -6.94
CA ASP A 64 -10.98 13.02 -6.67
C ASP A 64 -9.82 13.59 -5.82
N ARG A 65 -8.60 13.09 -6.05
CA ARG A 65 -7.36 13.49 -5.38
C ARG A 65 -7.36 13.25 -3.86
N GLY A 66 -8.13 12.28 -3.39
CA GLY A 66 -8.19 11.85 -1.99
C GLY A 66 -9.24 12.58 -1.15
N GLU A 67 -10.23 13.23 -1.76
CA GLU A 67 -11.38 13.78 -1.02
C GLU A 67 -12.33 12.66 -0.57
N THR A 68 -12.58 11.68 -1.44
CA THR A 68 -13.33 10.46 -1.15
C THR A 68 -12.56 9.21 -1.55
N TRP A 69 -12.86 8.10 -0.87
CA TRP A 69 -12.14 6.84 -1.01
C TRP A 69 -13.09 5.65 -1.09
N GLU A 70 -12.76 4.71 -1.96
CA GLU A 70 -13.27 3.33 -1.93
C GLU A 70 -12.17 2.41 -1.38
N ALA A 71 -12.54 1.40 -0.59
CA ALA A 71 -11.60 0.43 -0.06
C ALA A 71 -11.70 -0.91 -0.79
N THR A 72 -10.56 -1.55 -1.00
CA THR A 72 -10.44 -2.95 -1.38
C THR A 72 -9.65 -3.68 -0.29
N ASP A 73 -10.33 -4.55 0.47
CA ASP A 73 -9.70 -5.32 1.54
C ASP A 73 -8.68 -6.32 0.98
N LEU A 74 -7.53 -6.42 1.63
CA LEU A 74 -6.50 -7.41 1.31
C LEU A 74 -6.65 -8.64 2.21
N PRO A 75 -6.26 -9.83 1.75
CA PRO A 75 -6.35 -11.06 2.56
C PRO A 75 -5.20 -11.19 3.58
N PHE A 76 -4.46 -10.11 3.87
CA PHE A 76 -3.30 -10.07 4.75
C PHE A 76 -3.13 -8.70 5.41
N GLN A 77 -2.35 -8.67 6.49
CA GLN A 77 -1.97 -7.44 7.19
C GLN A 77 -0.97 -6.60 6.39
N VAL A 78 -0.97 -5.29 6.62
CA VAL A 78 -0.05 -4.33 6.00
C VAL A 78 0.64 -3.52 7.11
N GLY A 79 1.96 -3.34 7.01
CA GLY A 79 2.80 -2.81 8.07
C GLY A 79 3.23 -1.36 7.89
N GLY A 80 2.28 -0.42 7.72
CA GLY A 80 2.57 1.02 7.62
C GLY A 80 3.30 1.60 8.85
N ASN A 81 3.30 0.91 9.99
CA ASN A 81 4.11 1.23 11.17
C ASN A 81 5.08 0.11 11.58
N MET A 82 5.42 -0.82 10.66
CA MET A 82 6.40 -1.90 10.88
C MET A 82 7.81 -1.49 10.42
N PRO A 83 8.88 -2.25 10.75
CA PRO A 83 10.22 -2.01 10.21
C PRO A 83 10.24 -2.08 8.68
N GLY A 84 10.96 -1.17 8.03
CA GLY A 84 10.99 -1.09 6.56
C GLY A 84 9.88 -0.23 5.96
N ARG A 85 8.98 0.34 6.76
CA ARG A 85 7.91 1.26 6.31
C ARG A 85 8.38 2.49 5.51
N GLY A 86 9.63 2.94 5.72
CA GLY A 86 10.22 4.05 4.97
C GLY A 86 10.87 3.66 3.63
N MET A 87 10.86 2.36 3.31
CA MET A 87 11.20 1.86 1.98
C MET A 87 9.95 1.93 1.09
N GLY A 88 10.10 1.78 -0.22
CA GLY A 88 9.00 2.03 -1.16
C GLY A 88 9.39 3.06 -2.21
N GLU A 89 8.52 3.31 -3.20
CA GLU A 89 7.10 2.93 -3.22
C GLU A 89 6.83 1.47 -3.66
N ARG A 90 5.93 0.80 -2.94
CA ARG A 90 5.53 -0.61 -3.18
C ARG A 90 4.38 -0.73 -4.16
N LEU A 91 3.51 0.28 -4.21
CA LEU A 91 2.38 0.37 -5.11
C LEU A 91 2.75 1.23 -6.32
N ALA A 92 2.42 0.76 -7.53
CA ALA A 92 2.66 1.50 -8.76
C ALA A 92 1.52 1.30 -9.76
N VAL A 93 1.22 2.34 -10.52
CA VAL A 93 0.29 2.34 -11.65
C VAL A 93 1.10 2.21 -12.95
N ASP A 94 0.64 1.36 -13.87
CA ASP A 94 1.24 1.24 -15.19
C ASP A 94 1.00 2.54 -15.98
N PRO A 95 2.03 3.22 -16.49
CA PRO A 95 1.86 4.45 -17.24
C PRO A 95 1.22 4.27 -18.63
N ASN A 96 1.21 3.04 -19.16
CA ASN A 96 0.71 2.71 -20.50
C ASN A 96 -0.70 2.09 -20.46
N ASP A 97 -1.09 1.50 -19.34
CA ASP A 97 -2.44 0.99 -19.08
C ASP A 97 -2.83 1.22 -17.62
N HIS A 98 -3.41 2.38 -17.33
CA HIS A 98 -3.66 2.83 -15.97
C HIS A 98 -4.72 2.05 -15.17
N ASP A 99 -5.33 1.02 -15.75
CA ASP A 99 -6.13 0.02 -15.01
C ASP A 99 -5.24 -1.07 -14.40
N VAL A 100 -3.98 -1.18 -14.83
CA VAL A 100 -3.01 -2.13 -14.31
C VAL A 100 -2.19 -1.50 -13.17
N LEU A 101 -2.23 -2.15 -12.01
CA LEU A 101 -1.42 -1.78 -10.85
C LEU A 101 -0.65 -2.99 -10.35
N TYR A 102 0.53 -2.75 -9.78
CA TYR A 102 1.28 -3.75 -9.05
C TYR A 102 1.55 -3.28 -7.62
N MET A 103 1.54 -4.23 -6.69
CA MET A 103 1.78 -4.01 -5.27
C MET A 103 2.78 -5.04 -4.75
N GLY A 104 3.94 -4.55 -4.29
CA GLY A 104 4.86 -5.35 -3.49
C GLY A 104 4.35 -5.49 -2.07
N THR A 105 4.36 -6.71 -1.52
CA THR A 105 3.73 -7.00 -0.23
C THR A 105 4.72 -7.56 0.77
N GLU A 106 4.47 -7.26 2.06
CA GLU A 106 5.19 -7.79 3.21
C GLU A 106 4.71 -9.20 3.56
N GLY A 107 5.20 -9.78 4.66
CA GLY A 107 4.66 -11.02 5.24
C GLY A 107 4.91 -12.29 4.41
N GLY A 108 5.65 -12.18 3.31
CA GLY A 108 5.89 -13.27 2.38
C GLY A 108 4.81 -13.42 1.31
N HIS A 109 3.93 -12.43 1.13
CA HIS A 109 2.84 -12.47 0.15
C HIS A 109 3.26 -12.11 -1.29
N GLY A 110 4.52 -11.69 -1.49
CA GLY A 110 5.11 -11.50 -2.83
C GLY A 110 4.60 -10.29 -3.59
N LEU A 111 4.36 -10.49 -4.89
CA LEU A 111 3.92 -9.44 -5.81
C LEU A 111 2.46 -9.69 -6.18
N TRP A 112 1.64 -8.65 -6.09
CA TRP A 112 0.23 -8.66 -6.44
C TRP A 112 -0.05 -7.72 -7.60
N ARG A 113 -1.07 -8.05 -8.39
CA ARG A 113 -1.49 -7.29 -9.56
C ARG A 113 -3.00 -7.07 -9.56
N SER A 114 -3.40 -5.87 -9.96
CA SER A 114 -4.76 -5.55 -10.39
C SER A 114 -4.76 -5.25 -11.89
N THR A 115 -5.89 -5.52 -12.55
CA THR A 115 -6.15 -5.15 -13.96
C THR A 115 -7.49 -4.40 -14.09
N ASP A 116 -7.97 -3.82 -13.00
CA ASP A 116 -9.25 -3.14 -12.87
C ASP A 116 -9.14 -1.94 -11.92
N ALA A 117 -8.04 -1.20 -12.02
CA ALA A 117 -7.76 0.01 -11.25
C ALA A 117 -7.82 -0.21 -9.72
N GLY A 118 -7.38 -1.38 -9.26
CA GLY A 118 -7.28 -1.76 -7.84
C GLY A 118 -8.59 -2.29 -7.22
N VAL A 119 -9.64 -2.51 -8.01
CA VAL A 119 -10.91 -3.08 -7.51
C VAL A 119 -10.71 -4.52 -7.06
N THR A 120 -9.94 -5.31 -7.80
CA THR A 120 -9.55 -6.68 -7.43
C THR A 120 -8.05 -6.88 -7.57
N TRP A 121 -7.52 -7.84 -6.81
CA TRP A 121 -6.10 -8.14 -6.75
C TRP A 121 -5.86 -9.66 -6.79
N ALA A 122 -4.82 -10.07 -7.49
CA ALA A 122 -4.36 -11.45 -7.54
C ALA A 122 -2.84 -11.53 -7.37
N GLU A 123 -2.35 -12.63 -6.79
CA GLU A 123 -0.93 -12.93 -6.71
C GLU A 123 -0.34 -13.17 -8.11
N VAL A 124 0.87 -12.66 -8.32
CA VAL A 124 1.63 -12.85 -9.56
C VAL A 124 2.49 -14.09 -9.41
N GLU A 125 1.91 -15.28 -9.65
CA GLU A 125 2.58 -16.57 -9.45
C GLU A 125 3.88 -16.72 -10.28
N SER A 126 4.01 -15.99 -11.39
CA SER A 126 5.23 -15.96 -12.21
C SER A 126 6.39 -15.20 -11.58
N PHE A 127 6.16 -14.49 -10.45
CA PHE A 127 7.17 -13.83 -9.64
C PHE A 127 7.27 -14.52 -8.26
N PRO A 128 8.00 -15.65 -8.15
CA PRO A 128 8.00 -16.49 -6.94
C PRO A 128 8.97 -15.99 -5.86
N ILE A 129 9.31 -14.70 -5.85
CA ILE A 129 10.32 -14.13 -4.94
C ILE A 129 9.63 -13.21 -3.93
N PRO A 130 9.22 -13.73 -2.75
CA PRO A 130 8.51 -12.93 -1.76
C PRO A 130 9.41 -12.06 -0.88
N GLY A 131 10.73 -12.00 -1.13
CA GLY A 131 11.70 -11.41 -0.21
C GLY A 131 11.97 -12.31 1.00
N ASN A 132 13.10 -12.12 1.67
CA ASN A 132 13.52 -12.94 2.81
C ASN A 132 14.17 -12.14 3.95
N TYR A 133 14.16 -10.82 3.88
CA TYR A 133 14.77 -9.99 4.90
C TYR A 133 13.80 -9.77 6.06
N VAL A 134 14.28 -10.08 7.26
CA VAL A 134 13.60 -9.87 8.54
C VAL A 134 14.59 -9.17 9.46
N GLN A 135 14.15 -8.11 10.14
CA GLN A 135 15.03 -7.25 10.94
C GLN A 135 15.64 -8.00 12.15
N ASP A 136 14.79 -8.70 12.91
CA ASP A 136 15.18 -9.60 13.99
C ASP A 136 14.16 -10.75 14.09
N PRO A 137 14.47 -11.92 13.51
CA PRO A 137 13.58 -13.10 13.55
C PRO A 137 13.34 -13.64 14.97
N SER A 138 14.12 -13.21 15.96
CA SER A 138 14.06 -13.67 17.34
C SER A 138 13.38 -12.69 18.29
N ASP A 139 12.86 -11.56 17.79
CA ASP A 139 12.18 -10.56 18.61
C ASP A 139 10.96 -11.18 19.34
N PRO A 140 10.94 -11.15 20.68
CA PRO A 140 9.87 -11.76 21.46
C PRO A 140 8.52 -11.05 21.32
N ASN A 141 8.50 -9.84 20.74
CA ASN A 141 7.29 -9.01 20.62
C ASN A 141 6.72 -8.96 19.19
N ASP A 142 7.16 -9.85 18.30
CA ASP A 142 6.74 -9.97 16.88
C ASP A 142 6.77 -8.68 16.02
N TYR A 143 7.38 -7.60 16.52
CA TYR A 143 7.47 -6.32 15.83
C TYR A 143 8.61 -6.31 14.80
N LEU A 144 9.70 -7.00 15.09
CA LEU A 144 10.88 -7.08 14.20
C LEU A 144 10.94 -8.36 13.36
N THR A 145 9.95 -9.25 13.51
CA THR A 145 9.92 -10.58 12.89
C THR A 145 9.28 -10.61 11.50
N SER A 146 8.60 -9.53 11.10
CA SER A 146 7.91 -9.47 9.80
C SER A 146 8.90 -9.47 8.63
N ASN A 147 8.58 -10.24 7.58
CA ASN A 147 9.30 -10.22 6.31
C ASN A 147 8.94 -8.92 5.58
N GLN A 148 9.95 -8.09 5.30
CA GLN A 148 9.73 -6.79 4.65
C GLN A 148 9.31 -6.91 3.18
N GLY A 149 9.48 -8.09 2.58
CA GLY A 149 8.82 -8.44 1.35
C GLY A 149 9.39 -7.78 0.08
N VAL A 150 8.51 -7.55 -0.90
CA VAL A 150 8.84 -6.80 -2.12
C VAL A 150 8.71 -5.31 -1.83
N LEU A 151 9.83 -4.60 -1.93
CA LEU A 151 9.97 -3.25 -1.39
C LEU A 151 9.78 -2.13 -2.41
N TRP A 152 9.97 -2.40 -3.70
CA TRP A 152 9.91 -1.39 -4.74
C TRP A 152 9.25 -1.97 -6.00
N THR A 153 8.29 -1.25 -6.55
CA THR A 153 7.61 -1.61 -7.79
C THR A 153 7.70 -0.43 -8.76
N VAL A 154 8.25 -0.68 -9.95
CA VAL A 154 8.29 0.31 -11.04
C VAL A 154 8.01 -0.37 -12.36
N PHE A 155 7.37 0.37 -13.24
CA PHE A 155 7.25 0.00 -14.64
C PHE A 155 8.40 0.60 -15.42
N ASP A 156 8.84 -0.12 -16.46
CA ASP A 156 9.61 0.50 -17.52
C ASP A 156 8.61 1.33 -18.36
N PRO A 157 8.75 2.67 -18.42
CA PRO A 157 7.81 3.49 -19.18
C PRO A 157 7.80 3.17 -20.69
N ALA A 158 8.82 2.48 -21.20
CA ALA A 158 8.94 2.11 -22.60
C ALA A 158 8.29 0.77 -22.98
N SER A 159 7.83 -0.03 -22.00
CA SER A 159 7.24 -1.36 -22.23
C SER A 159 5.74 -1.37 -22.44
#